data_AF-A0A7H1B9K8-F1
#
_entry.id   AF-A0A7H1B9K8-F1
#
_cell.length_a   1.000
_cell.length_b   1.000
_cell.length_c   1.000
_cell.angle_alpha   90.00
_cell.angle_beta   90.00
_cell.angle_gamma   90.00
#
_symmetry.space_group_name_H-M   'P 1'
#
loop_
_entity.id
_entity.type
_entity.pdbx_description
1 polymer ?
#
loop_
_entity_poly.entity_id
_entity_poly.type
_entity_poly.pdbx_seq_one_letter_code
_entity_poly.pdbx_strand_id
1 'polypeptide(L)'
;MRTFGGARDLVRRLVQDEIDLVLDSGAHDGGFGRALRRAGYRGRIVSFEPFGGPRAGVRRAASRDTAWQVLPYALGDRDTRWTRRLDGMWEEVVAPGERVLLQVDRHPELPQILAGAGPFEEDLTLVRTGVAGEAAFA
;
A
#
# COMPACT_ATOMS: atom_id res chain seq x y z
N MET A 1 -2.41 4.98 30.32
CA MET A 1 -3.35 4.29 29.43
C MET A 1 -3.49 5.16 28.17
N ARG A 2 -2.79 4.86 27.08
CA ARG A 2 -2.77 5.65 25.82
C ARG A 2 -3.42 4.78 24.72
N THR A 3 -4.72 4.94 24.49
CA THR A 3 -5.43 5.68 23.41
C THR A 3 -5.51 4.94 22.07
N PHE A 4 -6.73 4.52 21.72
CA PHE A 4 -7.24 4.27 20.37
C PHE A 4 -6.71 5.34 19.37
N GLY A 5 -5.82 5.01 18.42
CA GLY A 5 -5.19 6.04 17.56
C GLY A 5 -4.70 5.62 16.17
N GLY A 6 -4.22 4.38 15.97
CA GLY A 6 -3.38 4.01 14.82
C GLY A 6 -3.85 4.47 13.43
N ALA A 7 -5.01 4.00 12.96
CA ALA A 7 -5.46 4.35 11.61
C ALA A 7 -5.98 5.78 11.44
N ARG A 8 -6.62 6.37 12.47
CA ARG A 8 -7.10 7.76 12.37
C ARG A 8 -5.94 8.73 12.38
N ASP A 9 -4.93 8.49 13.21
CA ASP A 9 -3.73 9.31 13.25
C ASP A 9 -2.91 9.16 11.96
N LEU A 10 -2.84 7.94 11.41
CA LEU A 10 -2.28 7.74 10.09
C LEU A 10 -3.04 8.55 9.03
N VAL A 11 -4.37 8.44 8.96
CA VAL A 11 -5.15 9.20 7.96
C VAL A 11 -4.99 10.71 8.14
N ARG A 12 -4.93 11.23 9.38
CA ARG A 12 -4.62 12.65 9.62
C ARG A 12 -3.28 13.04 9.00
N ARG A 13 -2.25 12.23 9.20
CA ARG A 13 -0.94 12.43 8.56
C ARG A 13 -1.03 12.37 7.04
N LEU A 14 -1.74 11.39 6.47
CA LEU A 14 -1.90 11.29 5.01
C LEU A 14 -2.57 12.53 4.42
N VAL A 15 -3.53 13.13 5.15
CA VAL A 15 -4.15 14.40 4.74
C VAL A 15 -3.16 15.57 4.83
N GLN A 16 -2.34 15.64 5.89
CA GLN A 16 -1.33 16.68 6.05
C GLN A 16 -0.22 16.60 4.99
N ASP A 17 0.19 15.39 4.63
CA ASP A 17 1.21 15.12 3.62
C ASP A 17 0.61 15.14 2.20
N GLU A 18 -0.69 15.39 2.07
CA GLU A 18 -1.47 15.46 0.81
C GLU A 18 -1.38 14.17 -0.04
N ILE A 19 -1.39 13.00 0.60
CA ILE A 19 -1.22 11.71 -0.08
C ILE A 19 -2.44 11.36 -0.95
N ASP A 20 -2.23 11.29 -2.26
CA ASP A 20 -3.25 10.94 -3.26
C ASP A 20 -3.37 9.43 -3.47
N LEU A 21 -2.26 8.71 -3.34
CA LEU A 21 -2.15 7.29 -3.63
C LEU A 21 -1.42 6.52 -2.53
N VAL A 22 -2.00 5.38 -2.14
CA VAL A 22 -1.35 4.37 -1.30
C VAL A 22 -1.02 3.13 -2.13
N LEU A 23 0.27 2.82 -2.24
CA LEU A 23 0.76 1.53 -2.71
C LEU A 23 0.89 0.59 -1.50
N ASP A 24 0.10 -0.48 -1.44
CA ASP A 24 -0.01 -1.40 -0.31
C ASP A 24 0.60 -2.77 -0.66
N SER A 25 1.88 -2.96 -0.32
CA SER A 25 2.66 -4.17 -0.58
C SER A 25 2.43 -5.23 0.48
N GLY A 26 1.98 -6.42 0.06
CA GLY A 26 1.60 -7.49 0.98
C GLY A 26 0.22 -7.25 1.57
N ALA A 27 -0.77 -6.96 0.72
CA ALA A 27 -2.10 -6.55 1.17
C ALA A 27 -2.89 -7.66 1.90
N HIS A 28 -2.46 -8.92 1.79
CA HIS A 28 -3.12 -10.09 2.35
C HIS A 28 -4.61 -10.11 2.01
N ASP A 29 -5.48 -10.09 3.02
CA ASP A 29 -6.92 -10.10 2.88
C ASP A 29 -7.54 -8.69 2.73
N GLY A 30 -6.73 -7.63 2.70
CA GLY A 30 -7.14 -6.22 2.56
C GLY A 30 -7.33 -5.49 3.89
N GLY A 31 -6.79 -6.00 5.00
CA GLY A 31 -6.93 -5.40 6.34
C GLY A 31 -6.52 -3.91 6.40
N PHE A 32 -5.37 -3.57 5.83
CA PHE A 32 -4.84 -2.21 5.85
C PHE A 32 -5.72 -1.23 5.06
N GLY A 33 -6.04 -1.53 3.81
CA GLY A 33 -6.91 -0.66 3.01
C GLY A 33 -8.31 -0.47 3.64
N ARG A 34 -8.89 -1.51 4.25
CA ARG A 34 -10.17 -1.39 4.99
C ARG A 34 -10.04 -0.44 6.18
N ALA A 35 -8.94 -0.53 6.91
CA ALA A 35 -8.67 0.37 8.02
C ALA A 35 -8.56 1.84 7.56
N LEU A 36 -7.85 2.10 6.46
CA LEU A 36 -7.77 3.44 5.87
C LEU A 36 -9.15 3.98 5.47
N ARG A 37 -9.97 3.16 4.81
CA ARG A 37 -11.34 3.55 4.42
C ARG A 37 -12.23 3.86 5.63
N ARG A 38 -12.19 3.02 6.67
CA ARG A 38 -12.92 3.27 7.93
C ARG A 38 -12.43 4.52 8.66
N ALA A 39 -11.14 4.82 8.57
CA ALA A 39 -10.53 6.00 9.16
C ALA A 39 -10.75 7.29 8.35
N GLY A 40 -11.28 7.20 7.12
CA GLY A 40 -11.70 8.35 6.33
C GLY A 40 -10.81 8.67 5.13
N TYR A 41 -9.79 7.87 4.83
CA TYR A 41 -8.96 8.07 3.64
C TYR A 41 -9.79 7.91 2.35
N ARG A 42 -9.68 8.88 1.44
CA ARG A 42 -10.44 8.93 0.18
C ARG A 42 -9.58 8.84 -1.08
N GLY A 43 -8.26 8.95 -0.96
CA GLY A 43 -7.34 8.76 -2.08
C GLY A 43 -7.32 7.32 -2.61
N ARG A 44 -6.59 7.11 -3.69
CA ARG A 44 -6.48 5.81 -4.36
C ARG A 44 -5.69 4.82 -3.51
N ILE A 45 -6.01 3.54 -3.66
CA ILE A 45 -5.26 2.43 -3.08
C ILE A 45 -4.95 1.44 -4.20
N VAL A 46 -3.69 1.06 -4.34
CA VAL A 46 -3.26 -0.06 -5.18
C VAL A 46 -2.63 -1.10 -4.27
N SER A 47 -3.34 -2.22 -4.08
CA SER A 47 -2.91 -3.33 -3.23
C SER A 47 -2.25 -4.43 -4.05
N PHE A 48 -1.10 -4.91 -3.59
CA PHE A 48 -0.30 -5.96 -4.22
C PHE A 48 -0.39 -7.25 -3.41
N GLU A 49 -0.91 -8.32 -4.02
CA GLU A 49 -1.00 -9.66 -3.38
C GLU A 49 -0.85 -10.79 -4.42
N PRO A 50 0.28 -11.53 -4.43
CA PRO A 50 0.54 -12.56 -5.43
C PRO A 50 -0.27 -13.85 -5.23
N PHE A 51 -0.72 -14.16 -4.02
CA PHE A 51 -1.32 -15.45 -3.71
C PHE A 51 -2.85 -15.42 -3.80
N GLY A 52 -3.42 -16.37 -4.57
CA GLY A 52 -4.86 -16.37 -4.90
C GLY A 52 -5.80 -16.39 -3.68
N GLY A 53 -5.42 -17.09 -2.61
CA GLY A 53 -6.21 -17.17 -1.37
C GLY A 53 -6.37 -15.80 -0.70
N PRO A 54 -5.28 -15.20 -0.18
CA PRO A 54 -5.30 -13.84 0.36
C PRO A 54 -5.83 -12.81 -0.64
N ARG A 55 -5.40 -12.86 -1.91
CA ARG A 55 -5.87 -11.95 -2.97
C ARG A 55 -7.39 -11.92 -3.11
N ALA A 56 -8.05 -13.07 -2.97
CA ALA A 56 -9.52 -13.11 -3.02
C ALA A 56 -10.16 -12.29 -1.89
N GLY A 57 -9.53 -12.22 -0.72
CA GLY A 57 -9.94 -11.38 0.40
C GLY A 57 -9.88 -9.90 0.06
N VAL A 58 -8.73 -9.40 -0.39
CA VAL A 58 -8.57 -7.97 -0.73
C VAL A 58 -9.43 -7.58 -1.95
N ARG A 59 -9.60 -8.47 -2.94
CA ARG A 59 -10.54 -8.22 -4.06
C ARG A 59 -11.99 -8.09 -3.59
N ARG A 60 -12.42 -8.89 -2.62
CA ARG A 60 -13.76 -8.73 -2.01
C ARG A 60 -13.87 -7.39 -1.28
N ALA A 61 -12.84 -7.01 -0.53
CA ALA A 61 -12.80 -5.73 0.18
C ALA A 61 -12.89 -4.51 -0.78
N ALA A 62 -12.19 -4.58 -1.90
CA ALA A 62 -12.15 -3.54 -2.93
C ALA A 62 -13.34 -3.57 -3.91
N SER A 63 -14.20 -4.60 -3.88
CA SER A 63 -15.16 -4.91 -4.96
C SER A 63 -16.16 -3.81 -5.35
N ARG A 64 -16.41 -2.84 -4.46
CA ARG A 64 -17.32 -1.70 -4.71
C ARG A 64 -16.62 -0.35 -4.62
N ASP A 65 -15.30 -0.35 -4.56
CA ASP A 65 -14.47 0.84 -4.42
C ASP A 65 -13.69 1.05 -5.71
N THR A 66 -14.15 1.98 -6.55
CA THR A 66 -13.51 2.29 -7.83
C THR A 66 -12.14 2.94 -7.66
N ALA A 67 -11.82 3.45 -6.47
CA ALA A 67 -10.51 4.00 -6.13
C ALA A 67 -9.59 2.95 -5.46
N TRP A 68 -9.96 1.67 -5.47
CA TRP A 68 -9.13 0.59 -4.92
C TRP A 68 -8.88 -0.52 -5.95
N GLN A 69 -7.65 -0.54 -6.46
CA GLN A 69 -7.17 -1.56 -7.40
C GLN A 69 -6.41 -2.66 -6.67
N VAL A 70 -6.48 -3.89 -7.19
CA VAL A 70 -5.73 -5.04 -6.66
C VAL A 70 -4.94 -5.69 -7.79
N LEU A 71 -3.62 -5.79 -7.60
CA LEU A 71 -2.68 -6.38 -8.55
C LEU A 71 -2.13 -7.72 -8.05
N PRO A 72 -1.98 -8.73 -8.94
CA PRO A 72 -1.61 -10.10 -8.57
C PRO A 72 -0.09 -10.30 -8.42
N TYR A 73 0.62 -9.32 -7.89
CA TYR A 73 2.08 -9.32 -7.80
C TYR A 73 2.55 -9.05 -6.37
N ALA A 74 3.73 -9.55 -6.02
CA ALA A 74 4.57 -8.95 -4.98
C ALA A 74 5.44 -7.86 -5.60
N LEU A 75 5.83 -6.87 -4.81
CA LEU A 75 6.86 -5.92 -5.22
C LEU A 75 8.26 -6.45 -4.85
N GLY A 76 9.27 -6.13 -5.65
CA GLY A 76 10.66 -6.49 -5.38
C GLY A 76 11.63 -5.94 -6.41
N ASP A 77 12.89 -6.37 -6.34
CA ASP A 77 13.99 -5.81 -7.15
C ASP A 77 14.11 -6.43 -8.55
N ARG A 78 13.37 -7.49 -8.83
CA ARG A 78 13.44 -8.25 -10.08
C ARG A 78 12.08 -8.80 -10.48
N ASP A 79 11.84 -8.81 -11.78
CA ASP A 79 10.65 -9.44 -12.34
C ASP A 79 10.77 -10.96 -12.30
N THR A 80 9.72 -11.60 -11.78
CA THR A 80 9.57 -13.06 -11.77
C THR A 80 8.15 -13.43 -12.19
N ARG A 81 7.76 -14.69 -12.03
CA ARG A 81 6.36 -15.08 -12.26
C ARG A 81 5.38 -14.35 -11.33
N TRP A 82 5.79 -14.02 -10.11
CA TRP A 82 4.92 -13.47 -9.06
C TRP A 82 5.39 -12.12 -8.54
N THR A 83 6.60 -11.70 -8.87
CA THR A 83 7.19 -10.43 -8.45
C THR A 83 7.25 -9.48 -9.64
N ARG A 84 7.00 -8.20 -9.39
CA ARG A 84 7.24 -7.11 -10.33
C ARG A 84 8.08 -6.02 -9.66
N ARG A 85 8.96 -5.40 -10.43
CA ARG A 85 9.56 -4.13 -10.06
C ARG A 85 8.52 -3.01 -10.14
N LEU A 86 8.59 -2.06 -9.22
CA LEU A 86 7.65 -0.94 -9.18
C LEU A 86 7.95 0.05 -10.32
N ASP A 87 9.22 0.26 -10.67
CA ASP A 87 9.61 1.13 -11.77
C ASP A 87 9.00 0.73 -13.12
N GLY A 88 8.96 -0.57 -13.40
CA GLY A 88 8.34 -1.13 -14.61
C GLY A 88 6.81 -1.00 -14.66
N MET A 89 6.16 -0.64 -13.53
CA MET A 89 4.71 -0.46 -13.44
C MET A 89 4.31 0.97 -13.10
N TRP A 90 5.27 1.89 -12.89
CA TRP A 90 5.02 3.19 -12.26
C TRP A 90 3.92 3.98 -12.97
N GLU A 91 4.06 4.20 -14.27
CA GLU A 91 3.09 4.95 -15.08
C GLU A 91 1.71 4.26 -15.20
N GLU A 92 1.63 2.95 -14.93
CA GLU A 92 0.36 2.23 -14.92
C GLU A 92 -0.41 2.41 -13.60
N VAL A 93 0.31 2.63 -12.49
CA VAL A 93 -0.26 2.65 -11.14
C VAL A 93 -0.26 4.04 -10.50
N VAL A 94 0.67 4.91 -10.87
CA VAL A 94 0.83 6.27 -10.36
C VAL A 94 0.46 7.25 -11.48
N ALA A 95 -0.52 8.11 -11.24
CA ALA A 95 -0.85 9.18 -12.17
C ALA A 95 0.12 10.36 -11.99
N PRO A 96 0.40 11.15 -13.04
CA PRO A 96 1.28 12.31 -12.94
C PRO A 96 0.86 13.26 -11.81
N GLY A 97 1.81 13.55 -10.92
CA GLY A 97 1.63 14.49 -9.80
C GLY A 97 1.02 13.90 -8.53
N GLU A 98 0.65 12.61 -8.51
CA GLU A 98 0.17 11.97 -7.27
C GLU A 98 1.27 11.91 -6.21
N ARG A 99 0.92 12.30 -4.98
CA ARG A 99 1.79 12.15 -3.81
C ARG A 99 1.60 10.76 -3.21
N VAL A 100 2.67 9.97 -3.21
CA VAL A 100 2.59 8.51 -2.99
C VAL A 100 3.06 8.12 -1.60
N LEU A 101 2.21 7.34 -0.89
CA LEU A 101 2.64 6.49 0.22
C LEU A 101 2.96 5.09 -0.30
N LEU A 102 4.19 4.60 -0.04
CA LEU A 102 4.50 3.18 -0.10
C LEU A 102 4.37 2.56 1.31
N GLN A 103 3.36 1.71 1.48
CA GLN A 103 3.18 0.85 2.63
C GLN A 103 3.76 -0.55 2.33
N VAL A 104 4.64 -1.04 3.21
CA VAL A 104 5.22 -2.39 3.13
C VAL A 104 4.87 -3.18 4.39
N ASP A 105 4.13 -4.27 4.24
CA ASP A 105 3.71 -5.11 5.37
C ASP A 105 4.92 -5.63 6.19
N ARG A 106 5.95 -6.12 5.50
CA ARG A 106 7.15 -6.71 6.12
C ARG A 106 8.36 -5.79 5.99
N HIS A 107 8.86 -5.29 7.12
CA HIS A 107 10.07 -4.45 7.14
C HIS A 107 11.29 -5.09 6.44
N PRO A 108 11.60 -6.40 6.59
CA PRO A 108 12.72 -7.02 5.88
C PRO A 108 12.60 -6.98 4.35
N GLU A 109 11.42 -6.66 3.81
CA GLU A 109 11.20 -6.57 2.37
C GLU A 109 11.40 -5.17 1.79
N LEU A 110 11.50 -4.17 2.66
CA LEU A 110 11.60 -2.78 2.22
C LEU A 110 12.81 -2.53 1.31
N PRO A 111 14.05 -2.99 1.62
CA PRO A 111 15.22 -2.66 0.80
C PRO A 111 15.09 -3.11 -0.66
N GLN A 112 14.60 -4.33 -0.91
CA GLN A 112 14.43 -4.81 -2.28
C GLN A 112 13.24 -4.16 -3.00
N ILE A 113 12.20 -3.73 -2.28
CA ILE A 113 11.09 -3.01 -2.89
C ILE A 113 11.53 -1.61 -3.31
N LEU A 114 12.32 -0.91 -2.47
CA LEU A 114 12.91 0.38 -2.82
C LEU A 114 13.86 0.25 -4.02
N ALA A 115 14.75 -0.76 -4.01
CA ALA A 115 15.59 -1.05 -5.18
C ALA A 115 14.77 -1.33 -6.46
N GLY A 116 13.58 -1.91 -6.32
CA GLY A 116 12.63 -2.13 -7.41
C GLY A 116 11.81 -0.89 -7.81
N ALA A 117 11.73 0.14 -6.96
CA ALA A 117 11.18 1.45 -7.32
C ALA A 117 12.13 2.24 -8.22
N GLY A 118 13.42 1.90 -8.20
CA GLY A 118 14.42 2.44 -9.12
C GLY A 118 14.46 3.97 -9.02
N PRO A 119 14.38 4.71 -10.14
CA PRO A 119 14.45 6.17 -10.12
C PRO A 119 13.29 6.82 -9.35
N PHE A 120 12.15 6.12 -9.23
CA PHE A 120 10.96 6.63 -8.56
C PHE A 120 11.00 6.48 -7.03
N GLU A 121 12.09 5.94 -6.47
CA GLU A 121 12.29 5.96 -5.01
C GLU A 121 12.23 7.39 -4.46
N GLU A 122 12.78 8.37 -5.19
CA GLU A 122 12.77 9.78 -4.81
C GLU A 122 11.38 10.44 -4.91
N ASP A 123 10.47 9.85 -5.69
CA ASP A 123 9.09 10.33 -5.87
C ASP A 123 8.12 9.81 -4.79
N LEU A 124 8.59 8.88 -3.93
CA LEU A 124 7.82 8.41 -2.79
C LEU A 124 7.76 9.49 -1.70
N THR A 125 6.59 10.13 -1.57
CA THR A 125 6.36 11.17 -0.54
C THR A 125 6.49 10.62 0.87
N LEU A 126 6.03 9.38 1.08
CA LEU A 126 6.11 8.70 2.35
C LEU A 126 6.37 7.21 2.16
N VAL A 127 7.22 6.64 3.02
CA VAL A 127 7.45 5.20 3.10
C VAL A 127 7.16 4.73 4.52
N ARG A 128 6.40 3.65 4.66
CA ARG A 128 6.02 3.06 5.94
C ARG A 128 6.17 1.55 5.91
N THR A 129 6.59 0.98 7.04
CA THR A 129 6.58 -0.46 7.27
C THR A 129 5.64 -0.84 8.41
N GLY A 130 5.17 -2.09 8.41
CA GLY A 130 4.53 -2.73 9.55
C GLY A 130 3.15 -3.31 9.25
N VAL A 131 2.84 -4.40 9.94
CA VAL A 131 1.58 -5.15 9.83
C VAL A 131 0.38 -4.35 10.35
N ALA A 132 -0.77 -4.56 9.72
CA ALA A 132 -2.06 -4.25 10.32
C ALA A 132 -2.31 -5.21 11.50
N GLY A 133 -1.69 -4.95 12.66
CA GLY A 133 -1.89 -5.79 13.84
C GLY A 133 -1.04 -5.48 15.07
N GLU A 134 0.18 -4.94 14.95
CA GLU A 134 1.09 -4.93 16.12
C GLU A 134 1.15 -3.64 16.94
N ALA A 135 0.47 -2.56 16.55
CA ALA A 135 0.31 -1.37 17.41
C ALA A 135 -0.80 -0.41 16.98
N ALA A 136 -1.58 -0.72 15.93
CA ALA A 136 -2.47 0.25 15.30
C ALA A 136 -3.97 -0.07 15.42
N PHE A 137 -4.34 -1.24 15.96
CA PHE A 137 -5.71 -1.76 15.89
C PHE A 137 -6.19 -2.52 17.15
N ALA A 138 -5.46 -2.42 18.26
CA ALA A 138 -5.94 -2.81 19.59
C ALA A 138 -6.29 -1.56 20.40
#